data_AF-A0A183NQR4-F1
#
_entry.id   AF-A0A183NQR4-F1
#
_cell.length_a   1.000
_cell.length_b   1.000
_cell.length_c   1.000
_cell.angle_alpha   90.00
_cell.angle_beta   90.00
_cell.angle_gamma   90.00
#
_symmetry.space_group_name_H-M   'P 1'
#
loop_
_entity.id
_entity.type
_entity.pdbx_description
1 polymer ?
#
loop_
_entity_poly.entity_id
_entity_poly.type
_entity_poly.pdbx_seq_one_letter_code
_entity_poly.pdbx_strand_id
1 'polypeptide(L)'
;MAYVFGFFYGKTPLIKLSPKKTWEGFIGGGLSTILFSILLSYILLKYDYFVCPIEWDDTKGSLTMNCTRNPVFIAQIYDLPKYLVSFLFLY
;
A
#
# COMPACT_ATOMS: atom_id res chain seq x y z
N MET A 1 14.24 -1.05 -0.21
CA MET A 1 14.47 -1.25 -1.65
C MET A 1 15.39 -0.22 -2.31
N ALA A 2 15.51 1.02 -1.80
CA ALA A 2 16.36 2.05 -2.41
C ALA A 2 17.83 1.63 -2.63
N TYR A 3 18.41 0.81 -1.75
CA TYR A 3 19.76 0.26 -1.93
C TYR A 3 19.87 -0.67 -3.14
N VAL A 4 18.86 -1.52 -3.39
CA VAL A 4 18.86 -2.46 -4.52
C VAL A 4 18.83 -1.68 -5.83
N PHE A 5 17.88 -0.75 -5.98
CA PHE A 5 17.79 0.09 -7.18
C PHE A 5 18.97 1.05 -7.32
N GLY A 6 19.50 1.58 -6.21
CA GLY A 6 20.69 2.44 -6.21
C GLY A 6 21.97 1.69 -6.54
N PHE A 7 22.10 0.40 -6.18
CA PHE A 7 23.27 -0.41 -6.54
C PHE A 7 23.24 -0.84 -8.01
N PHE A 8 22.10 -1.27 -8.54
CA PHE A 8 21.99 -1.73 -9.93
C PHE A 8 21.92 -0.59 -10.95
N TYR A 9 21.18 0.48 -10.65
CA TYR A 9 20.87 1.56 -11.60
C TYR A 9 21.41 2.93 -11.17
N GLY A 10 22.14 3.01 -10.05
CA GLY A 10 22.66 4.25 -9.52
C GLY A 10 23.83 4.82 -10.34
N LYS A 11 23.60 5.94 -11.03
CA LYS A 11 24.61 6.71 -11.76
C LYS A 11 24.70 8.15 -11.27
N THR A 12 23.59 8.73 -10.80
CA THR A 12 23.50 10.15 -10.46
C THR A 12 23.41 10.38 -8.93
N PRO A 13 24.40 11.04 -8.29
CA PRO A 13 24.38 11.27 -6.85
C PRO A 13 23.30 12.30 -6.47
N LEU A 14 22.57 12.02 -5.38
CA LEU A 14 21.49 12.85 -4.86
C LEU A 14 22.02 14.13 -4.19
N ILE A 15 23.09 14.00 -3.38
CA ILE A 15 23.67 15.10 -2.58
C ILE A 15 25.19 14.90 -2.48
N LYS A 16 25.98 15.99 -2.61
CA LYS A 16 27.46 15.95 -2.53
C LYS A 16 28.01 15.47 -1.17
N LEU A 17 27.25 15.64 -0.09
CA LEU A 17 27.57 15.14 1.25
C LEU A 17 27.48 13.59 1.35
N SER A 18 26.68 12.95 0.48
CA SER A 18 26.48 11.51 0.49
C SER A 18 26.60 10.95 -0.93
N PRO A 19 27.84 10.78 -1.44
CA PRO A 19 28.08 10.39 -2.84
C PRO A 19 27.55 9.00 -3.19
N LYS A 20 27.20 8.17 -2.20
CA LYS A 20 26.65 6.81 -2.39
C LYS A 20 25.12 6.78 -2.51
N LYS A 21 24.40 7.87 -2.20
CA LYS A 21 22.95 7.95 -2.41
C LYS A 21 22.67 8.48 -3.80
N THR A 22 21.88 7.76 -4.59
CA THR A 22 21.57 8.14 -5.97
C THR A 22 20.12 8.57 -6.15
N TRP A 23 19.85 9.43 -7.14
CA TRP A 23 18.50 9.83 -7.55
C TRP A 23 17.70 8.61 -8.03
N GLU A 24 18.30 7.72 -8.83
CA GLU A 24 17.62 6.52 -9.31
C GLU A 24 17.23 5.57 -8.16
N GLY A 25 18.10 5.44 -7.16
CA GLY A 25 17.83 4.64 -5.96
C GLY A 25 16.69 5.21 -5.12
N PHE A 26 16.58 6.55 -5.03
CA PHE A 26 15.49 7.20 -4.31
C PHE A 26 14.14 6.96 -5.00
N ILE A 27 14.05 7.20 -6.31
CA ILE A 27 12.81 7.01 -7.09
C ILE A 27 12.40 5.54 -7.11
N GLY A 28 13.34 4.62 -7.39
CA GLY A 28 13.09 3.18 -7.36
C GLY A 28 12.68 2.68 -5.98
N GLY A 29 13.27 3.23 -4.92
CA GLY A 29 12.85 2.99 -3.54
C GLY A 29 11.42 3.45 -3.26
N GLY A 30 11.04 4.62 -3.74
CA GLY A 30 9.67 5.15 -3.61
C GLY A 30 8.65 4.27 -4.34
N LEU A 31 8.88 3.99 -5.62
CA LEU A 31 7.98 3.18 -6.44
C LEU A 31 7.78 1.77 -5.87
N SER A 32 8.87 1.10 -5.47
CA SER A 32 8.79 -0.23 -4.87
C SER A 32 8.07 -0.23 -3.52
N THR A 33 8.16 0.85 -2.74
CA THR A 33 7.41 0.98 -1.47
C THR A 33 5.92 1.13 -1.73
N ILE A 34 5.52 1.93 -2.74
CA ILE A 34 4.11 2.07 -3.13
C ILE A 34 3.55 0.71 -3.56
N LEU A 35 4.24 0.01 -4.47
CA LEU A 35 3.80 -1.32 -4.93
C LEU A 35 3.69 -2.31 -3.77
N PHE A 36 4.70 -2.34 -2.89
CA PHE A 36 4.69 -3.22 -1.73
C PHE A 36 3.57 -2.87 -0.74
N SER A 37 3.27 -1.58 -0.54
CA SER A 37 2.16 -1.17 0.33
C SER A 37 0.81 -1.69 -0.17
N ILE A 38 0.55 -1.58 -1.48
CA ILE A 38 -0.72 -2.06 -2.06
C ILE A 38 -0.84 -3.58 -1.88
N LEU A 39 0.23 -4.31 -2.21
CA LEU A 39 0.26 -5.76 -2.10
C LEU A 39 0.13 -6.24 -0.65
N LEU A 40 0.87 -5.60 0.27
CA LEU A 40 0.83 -5.94 1.68
C LEU A 40 -0.54 -5.62 2.28
N SER A 41 -1.12 -4.45 1.99
CA SER A 41 -2.48 -4.12 2.43
C SER A 41 -3.50 -5.15 1.94
N TYR A 42 -3.42 -5.59 0.69
CA TYR A 42 -4.31 -6.62 0.16
C TYR A 42 -4.21 -7.97 0.91
N ILE A 43 -3.01 -8.34 1.36
CA ILE A 43 -2.80 -9.55 2.16
C ILE A 43 -3.35 -9.37 3.58
N LEU A 44 -3.08 -8.24 4.22
CA LEU A 44 -3.51 -7.97 5.60
C LEU A 44 -5.04 -7.93 5.74
N LEU A 45 -5.74 -7.41 4.72
CA LEU A 45 -7.22 -7.36 4.69
C LEU A 45 -7.90 -8.74 4.78
N LYS A 46 -7.16 -9.83 4.51
CA LYS A 46 -7.71 -11.19 4.63
C LYS A 46 -7.88 -11.65 6.08
N TYR A 47 -7.11 -11.06 7.01
CA TYR A 47 -7.10 -11.46 8.40
C TYR A 47 -7.99 -10.54 9.22
N ASP A 48 -9.04 -11.10 9.82
CA ASP A 48 -10.00 -10.33 10.62
C ASP A 48 -9.35 -9.64 11.83
N TYR A 49 -8.22 -10.15 12.31
CA TYR A 49 -7.44 -9.53 13.38
C TYR A 49 -6.99 -8.09 13.06
N PHE A 50 -6.72 -7.74 11.79
CA PHE A 50 -6.29 -6.39 11.40
C PHE A 50 -7.46 -5.48 11.00
N VAL A 51 -8.67 -6.03 10.89
CA VAL A 51 -9.85 -5.34 10.33
C VAL A 51 -10.91 -5.12 11.40
N CYS A 52 -11.09 -6.10 12.29
CA CYS A 52 -12.13 -6.11 13.31
C CYS A 52 -11.61 -5.62 14.67
N PRO A 53 -12.39 -4.79 15.38
CA PRO A 53 -12.09 -4.43 16.76
C PRO A 53 -12.23 -5.64 17.69
N ILE A 54 -11.51 -5.58 18.81
CA ILE A 54 -11.56 -6.60 19.86
C ILE A 54 -12.75 -6.33 20.76
N GLU A 55 -13.72 -7.25 20.81
CA GLU A 55 -14.90 -7.14 21.67
C GLU A 55 -15.03 -8.35 22.61
N TRP A 56 -15.54 -8.11 23.82
CA TRP A 56 -15.83 -9.16 24.80
C TRP A 56 -17.24 -9.72 24.54
N ASP A 57 -17.34 -11.04 24.33
CA ASP A 57 -18.62 -11.70 24.10
C ASP A 57 -19.08 -12.39 25.40
N ASP A 58 -20.07 -11.81 26.06
CA ASP A 58 -20.66 -12.36 27.29
C ASP A 58 -21.23 -13.77 27.12
N THR A 59 -21.63 -14.14 25.89
CA THR A 59 -22.19 -15.49 25.62
C THR A 59 -21.13 -16.58 25.55
N LYS A 60 -19.89 -16.22 25.20
CA LYS A 60 -18.76 -17.16 25.09
C LYS A 60 -17.74 -17.00 26.22
N GLY A 61 -17.87 -15.97 27.05
CA GLY A 61 -16.93 -15.65 28.14
C GLY A 61 -15.50 -15.43 27.64
N SER A 62 -15.34 -14.93 26.41
CA SER A 62 -14.06 -14.81 25.73
C SER A 62 -14.01 -13.57 24.83
N LEU A 63 -12.79 -13.12 24.52
CA LEU A 63 -12.53 -12.10 23.52
C LEU A 63 -12.80 -12.68 22.13
N THR A 64 -13.66 -12.04 21.34
CA THR A 64 -13.97 -12.45 19.98
C THR A 64 -13.63 -11.34 18.99
N MET A 65 -13.14 -11.74 17.80
CA MET A 65 -12.78 -10.83 16.70
C MET A 65 -13.71 -10.98 15.49
N ASN A 66 -14.86 -11.62 15.68
CA ASN A 66 -15.80 -11.90 14.61
C ASN A 66 -16.72 -10.69 14.43
N CYS A 67 -16.35 -9.78 13.52
CA CYS A 67 -17.14 -8.60 13.18
C CYS A 67 -17.60 -8.63 11.72
N THR A 68 -18.64 -7.85 11.41
CA THR A 68 -18.96 -7.48 10.03
C THR A 68 -17.94 -6.47 9.53
N ARG A 69 -17.15 -6.83 8.51
CA ARG A 69 -16.12 -5.93 7.97
C ARG A 69 -16.74 -4.62 7.48
N ASN A 70 -16.12 -3.49 7.83
CA ASN A 70 -16.52 -2.18 7.34
C ASN A 70 -16.36 -2.15 5.79
N PRO A 71 -17.32 -1.57 5.03
CA PRO A 71 -17.25 -1.48 3.57
C PRO A 71 -15.96 -0.87 3.01
N VAL A 72 -15.23 -0.06 3.80
CA VAL A 72 -13.90 0.48 3.44
C VAL A 72 -12.87 -0.64 3.20
N PHE A 73 -13.00 -1.77 3.88
CA PHE A 73 -12.09 -2.92 3.79
C PHE A 73 -12.56 -3.98 2.79
N ILE A 74 -13.66 -3.73 2.10
CA ILE A 74 -14.25 -4.63 1.10
C ILE A 74 -14.06 -3.99 -0.28
N ALA A 75 -13.73 -4.80 -1.29
CA ALA A 75 -13.64 -4.30 -2.66
C ALA A 75 -15.00 -3.72 -3.10
N GLN A 76 -15.03 -2.42 -3.38
CA GLN A 76 -16.21 -1.72 -3.87
C GLN A 76 -16.06 -1.40 -5.36
N ILE A 77 -17.19 -1.39 -6.06
CA ILE A 77 -17.27 -0.98 -7.45
C ILE A 77 -17.60 0.52 -7.45
N TYR A 78 -16.72 1.35 -8.02
CA TYR A 78 -16.91 2.79 -8.12
C TYR A 78 -17.10 3.18 -9.59
N ASP A 79 -18.14 3.97 -9.87
CA ASP A 79 -18.35 4.56 -11.19
C ASP A 79 -17.40 5.76 -11.39
N LEU A 80 -16.63 5.75 -12.47
CA LEU A 80 -15.74 6.88 -12.79
C LEU A 80 -16.55 8.08 -13.31
N PRO A 81 -16.25 9.31 -12.86
CA PRO A 81 -16.88 10.50 -13.40
C PRO A 81 -16.51 10.68 -14.89
N LYS A 82 -17.50 11.12 -15.68
CA LYS A 82 -17.43 11.21 -17.15
C LYS A 82 -16.20 11.97 -17.67
N TYR A 83 -15.74 12.98 -16.94
CA TYR A 83 -14.56 13.78 -17.30
C TYR A 83 -13.25 12.99 -17.26
N LEU A 84 -13.09 12.06 -16.30
CA LEU A 84 -11.89 11.21 -16.21
C LEU A 84 -11.88 10.14 -17.30
N VAL A 85 -13.05 9.60 -17.64
CA VAL A 85 -13.21 8.68 -18.77
C VAL A 85 -12.79 9.36 -20.07
N SER A 86 -13.25 10.60 -20.29
CA SER A 86 -12.85 11.36 -21.49
C SER A 86 -11.34 11.61 -21.56
N PHE A 87 -10.64 11.77 -20.45
CA PHE A 87 -9.18 11.97 -20.45
C PHE A 87 -8.41 10.66 -20.68
N LEU A 88 -8.88 9.56 -20.09
CA LEU A 88 -8.20 8.26 -20.16
C LEU A 88 -8.31 7.59 -21.55
N PHE A 89 -9.40 7.87 -22.29
CA PHE A 89 -9.65 7.33 -23.64
C PHE A 89 -9.17 8.24 -24.79
N LEU A 90 -8.60 9.42 -24.48
CA LEU A 90 -8.07 10.37 -25.47
C LEU A 90 -6.55 10.21 -25.72
N TYR A 91 -5.94 9.15 -25.16
CA TYR A 91 -4.55 8.76 -25.38
C TYR A 91 -4.47 7.33 -25.94
#